data_AF-M1C1W9-F1
#
_entry.id   AF-M1C1W9-F1
#
_cell.length_a   1.000
_cell.length_b   1.000
_cell.length_c   1.000
_cell.angle_alpha   90.00
_cell.angle_beta   90.00
_cell.angle_gamma   90.00
#
_symmetry.space_group_name_H-M   'P 1'
#
loop_
_entity.id
_entity.type
_entity.pdbx_description
1 polymer ?
#
loop_
_entity_poly.entity_id
_entity_poly.type
_entity_poly.pdbx_seq_one_letter_code
_entity_poly.pdbx_strand_id
1 'polypeptide(L)' 'MSKLESLAKKVNFHIVFAKEFKVKMQGTSNGRKGKLSVLAEVIEVAPDVAIVQFSKSAGDTFLEYKGE' A
#
# COMPACT_ATOMS: atom_id res chain seq x y z
N MET A 1 -13.45 -1.64 2.89
CA MET A 1 -12.49 -0.51 2.82
C MET A 1 -12.01 -0.05 4.19
N SER A 2 -12.89 0.14 5.17
CA SER A 2 -12.54 0.65 6.52
C SER A 2 -11.44 -0.13 7.26
N LYS A 3 -11.33 -1.45 7.02
CA LYS A 3 -10.24 -2.27 7.58
C LYS A 3 -8.86 -1.86 7.05
N LEU A 4 -8.76 -1.55 5.76
CA LEU A 4 -7.51 -1.12 5.14
C LEU A 4 -7.10 0.28 5.65
N GLU A 5 -8.07 1.17 5.84
CA GLU A 5 -7.83 2.50 6.38
C GLU A 5 -7.38 2.47 7.85
N SER A 6 -7.99 1.59 8.66
CA SER A 6 -7.58 1.38 10.05
C SER A 6 -6.15 0.82 10.13
N LEU A 7 -5.82 -0.15 9.28
CA LEU A 7 -4.47 -0.70 9.19
C LEU A 7 -3.47 0.36 8.76
N ALA A 8 -3.79 1.16 7.74
CA ALA A 8 -2.92 2.26 7.29
C ALA A 8 -2.53 3.18 8.44
N LYS A 9 -3.50 3.61 9.26
CA LYS A 9 -3.23 4.43 10.45
C LYS A 9 -2.30 3.74 11.45
N LYS A 10 -2.48 2.43 11.68
CA LYS A 10 -1.63 1.64 12.60
C LYS A 10 -0.19 1.52 12.10
N VAL A 11 0.01 1.43 10.79
CA VAL A 11 1.34 1.27 10.18
C VAL A 11 2.00 2.58 9.76
N ASN A 12 1.49 3.73 10.24
CA ASN A 12 1.98 5.07 9.87
C ASN A 12 1.88 5.40 8.37
N PHE A 13 0.81 4.93 7.73
CA PHE A 13 0.40 5.34 6.40
C PHE A 13 -0.83 6.24 6.48
N HIS A 14 -0.87 7.23 5.59
CA HIS A 14 -2.04 8.07 5.39
C HIS A 14 -2.71 7.71 4.06
N ILE A 15 -4.03 7.83 4.01
CA ILE A 15 -4.81 7.61 2.79
C ILE A 15 -4.70 8.87 1.93
N VAL A 16 -4.17 8.70 0.73
CA VAL A 16 -4.05 9.77 -0.27
C VAL A 16 -5.29 9.80 -1.15
N PHE A 17 -5.84 8.63 -1.45
CA PHE A 17 -7.01 8.48 -2.30
C PHE A 17 -7.73 7.16 -1.98
N ALA A 18 -9.05 7.18 -1.93
CA ALA A 18 -9.87 5.97 -1.81
C ALA A 18 -11.04 6.06 -2.79
N LYS A 19 -11.17 5.05 -3.64
CA LYS A 19 -12.32 4.79 -4.53
C LYS A 19 -12.83 3.39 -4.21
N GLU A 20 -14.09 3.08 -4.53
CA GLU A 20 -14.83 1.87 -4.11
C GLU A 20 -13.99 0.57 -3.97
N PHE A 21 -13.06 0.30 -4.91
CA PHE A 21 -12.20 -0.90 -4.87
C PHE A 21 -10.68 -0.60 -4.84
N LYS A 22 -10.28 0.67 -4.69
CA LYS A 22 -8.89 1.09 -4.85
C LYS A 22 -8.48 2.12 -3.82
N VAL A 23 -7.42 1.86 -3.08
CA VAL A 23 -6.87 2.75 -2.06
C VAL A 23 -5.41 3.06 -2.35
N LYS A 24 -5.07 4.34 -2.40
CA LYS A 24 -3.69 4.80 -2.41
C LYS A 24 -3.31 5.25 -1.01
N MET A 25 -2.22 4.69 -0.50
CA MET A 25 -1.66 4.95 0.81
C MET A 25 -0.24 5.48 0.66
N GLN A 26 0.16 6.43 1.49
CA GLN A 26 1.53 6.94 1.53
C GLN A 26 2.06 6.88 2.97
N GLY A 27 3.30 6.41 3.12
CA GLY A 27 4.01 6.40 4.40
C GLY A 27 4.28 7.82 4.87
N THR A 28 4.22 8.04 6.18
CA THR A 28 4.55 9.34 6.77
C THR A 28 6.05 9.56 6.90
N SER A 29 6.84 8.48 7.00
CA SER A 29 8.30 8.53 7.03
C SER A 29 8.90 8.68 5.63
N ASN A 30 9.96 9.50 5.54
CA ASN A 30 10.79 9.57 4.35
C ASN A 30 11.81 8.42 4.40
N GLY A 31 11.75 7.51 3.43
CA GLY A 31 12.80 6.50 3.19
C GLY A 31 13.93 7.07 2.33
N ARG A 32 14.84 6.20 1.87
CA ARG A 32 16.03 6.60 1.09
C ARG A 32 15.67 7.27 -0.24
N LYS A 33 14.60 6.82 -0.90
CA LYS A 33 14.03 7.45 -2.11
C LYS A 33 12.74 8.26 -1.85
N GLY A 34 12.58 8.79 -0.64
CA GLY A 34 11.39 9.56 -0.24
C GLY A 34 10.25 8.69 0.32
N LYS A 35 9.05 9.26 0.41
CA LYS A 35 7.89 8.60 1.03
C LYS A 35 7.40 7.41 0.21
N LEU A 36 7.35 6.23 0.85
CA LEU A 36 6.80 5.02 0.24
C LEU A 36 5.31 5.21 -0.05
N SER A 37 4.91 5.05 -1.31
CA SER A 37 3.50 5.10 -1.73
C SER A 37 3.10 3.74 -2.28
N VAL A 38 2.00 3.20 -1.77
CA VAL A 38 1.46 1.89 -2.13
C VAL A 38 0.01 2.05 -2.58
N LEU A 39 -0.37 1.29 -3.58
CA LEU A 39 -1.71 1.18 -4.09
C LEU A 39 -2.25 -0.20 -3.73
N ALA A 40 -3.41 -0.25 -3.09
CA ALA A 40 -4.13 -1.47 -2.81
C ALA A 40 -5.38 -1.52 -3.68
N GLU A 41 -5.57 -2.61 -4.39
CA GLU A 41 -6.71 -2.85 -5.27
C GLU A 41 -7.41 -4.14 -4.86
N VAL A 42 -8.71 -4.07 -4.61
CA VAL A 42 -9.53 -5.20 -4.17
C VAL A 42 -10.23 -5.78 -5.39
N ILE A 43 -9.99 -7.05 -5.65
CA ILE A 43 -10.50 -7.78 -6.80
C ILE A 43 -11.28 -8.98 -6.28
N GLU A 44 -12.57 -9.04 -6.56
CA GLU A 44 -13.41 -10.20 -6.25
C GLU A 44 -13.17 -11.28 -7.31
N VAL A 45 -12.77 -12.48 -6.87
CA VAL A 45 -12.38 -13.57 -7.77
C VAL A 45 -13.33 -14.77 -7.73
N ALA A 46 -14.11 -14.89 -6.66
CA ALA A 46 -15.17 -15.88 -6.51
C ALA A 46 -16.18 -15.37 -5.45
N PRO A 47 -17.38 -15.98 -5.35
CA PRO A 47 -18.28 -15.71 -4.22
C PRO A 47 -17.54 -15.91 -2.90
N ASP A 48 -17.62 -14.93 -2.02
CA ASP A 48 -16.92 -14.87 -0.73
C ASP A 48 -15.38 -14.80 -0.76
N VAL A 49 -14.75 -14.70 -1.94
CA VAL A 49 -13.29 -14.61 -2.09
C VAL A 49 -12.88 -13.33 -2.81
N ALA A 50 -12.17 -12.47 -2.08
CA ALA A 50 -11.54 -11.26 -2.61
C ALA A 50 -10.02 -11.28 -2.41
N ILE A 51 -9.29 -10.88 -3.45
CA ILE A 51 -7.85 -10.67 -3.44
C ILE A 51 -7.58 -9.18 -3.26
N VAL A 52 -6.61 -8.84 -2.41
CA VAL A 52 -6.12 -7.46 -2.27
C VAL A 52 -4.72 -7.39 -2.86
N GLN A 53 -4.60 -6.81 -4.04
CA GLN A 53 -3.31 -6.61 -4.71
C GLN A 53 -2.65 -5.34 -4.19
N PHE A 54 -1.40 -5.43 -3.73
CA PHE A 54 -0.60 -4.29 -3.33
C PHE A 54 0.47 -4.01 -4.38
N SER A 55 0.51 -2.78 -4.89
CA SER A 55 1.48 -2.31 -5.87
C SER A 55 2.23 -1.10 -5.36
N LYS A 56 3.57 -1.11 -5.49
CA LYS A 56 4.39 0.05 -5.14
C LYS A 56 4.25 1.12 -6.22
N SER A 57 3.74 2.29 -5.83
CA SER A 57 3.53 3.42 -6.74
C SER A 57 4.70 4.41 -6.77
N ALA A 58 5.35 4.67 -5.63
CA ALA A 58 6.46 5.61 -5.51
C ALA A 58 7.25 5.39 -4.22
N GLY A 59 8.42 6.00 -4.09
CA GLY A 59 9.28 5.81 -2.92
C GLY A 59 9.87 4.40 -2.86
N ASP A 60 10.42 4.06 -1.70
CA ASP A 60 11.61 3.23 -1.61
C ASP A 60 11.67 1.94 -2.43
N THR A 61 12.75 1.81 -3.22
CA THR A 61 13.56 0.60 -3.36
C THR A 61 14.97 1.05 -3.81
N PHE A 62 15.95 0.88 -2.93
CA PHE A 62 17.26 0.38 -3.33
C PHE A 62 17.48 -0.90 -2.54
N LEU A 63 17.24 -2.05 -3.17
CA LEU A 63 17.77 -3.31 -2.69
C LEU A 63 19.25 -3.26 -3.06
N GLU A 64 20.12 -2.89 -2.11
CA GLU A 64 21.39 -3.61 -2.07
C GLU A 64 21.00 -5.05 -1.77
N TYR A 65 21.03 -5.91 -2.80
CA TYR A 65 21.40 -7.29 -2.54
C TYR A 65 22.78 -7.22 -1.88
N LYS A 66 22.84 -7.21 -0.55
CA LYS A 66 23.95 -7.85 0.16
C LYS A 66 23.58 -9.32 0.32
N GLY A 67 23.56 -10.01 -0.81
CA GLY A 67 23.85 -11.44 -0.82
C GLY A 67 25.35 -11.54 -1.08
N GLU A 68 26.05 -12.11 -0.10
CA GLU A 68 27.40 -12.72 -0.14
C GLU A 68 28.35 -12.38 -1.29
#